data_AF-A0A950VKZ8-F1
#
_entry.id   AF-A0A950VKZ8-F1
#
_cell.length_a   1.000
_cell.length_b   1.000
_cell.length_c   1.000
_cell.angle_alpha   90.00
_cell.angle_beta   90.00
_cell.angle_gamma   90.00
#
_symmetry.space_group_name_H-M   'P 1'
#
loop_
_entity.id
_entity.type
_entity.pdbx_description
1 polymer ?
#
loop_
_entity_poly.entity_id
_entity_poly.type
_entity_poly.pdbx_seq_one_letter_code
_entity_poly.pdbx_strand_id
1 'polypeptide(L)' 'MKVAVTDYTFDALDVEKAILEPLGCRIDGRRCRSPEELIDLVTDADCVVTQFAPLTAPVIASMKRARAIVRYGVG' A
#
# COMPACT_ATOMS: atom_id res chain seq x y z
N MET A 1 1.78 -8.80 9.59
CA MET A 1 1.56 -7.34 9.37
C MET A 1 0.87 -7.14 8.04
N LYS A 2 0.00 -6.13 7.88
CA LYS A 2 -0.65 -5.81 6.59
C LYS A 2 0.19 -4.79 5.82
N VAL A 3 0.56 -5.14 4.59
CA VAL A 3 1.23 -4.25 3.64
C VAL A 3 0.24 -3.92 2.53
N ALA A 4 -0.20 -2.66 2.48
CA ALA A 4 -1.09 -2.17 1.43
C ALA A 4 -0.28 -1.71 0.23
N VAL A 5 -0.63 -2.16 -0.97
CA VAL A 5 -0.08 -1.64 -2.23
C VAL A 5 -1.20 -0.91 -2.96
N THR A 6 -1.12 0.42 -3.05
CA THR A 6 -2.24 1.26 -3.51
C THR A 6 -2.50 1.19 -4.99
N ASP A 7 -1.42 1.02 -5.75
CA ASP A 7 -1.40 0.94 -7.19
C ASP A 7 -0.06 0.37 -7.66
N TYR A 8 -0.07 -0.23 -8.85
CA TYR A 8 1.10 -0.80 -9.49
C TYR A 8 0.85 -1.00 -10.99
N THR A 9 1.87 -0.79 -11.81
CA THR A 9 1.86 -1.04 -13.26
C THR A 9 2.35 -2.43 -13.65
N PHE A 10 2.67 -3.28 -12.68
CA PHE A 10 3.09 -4.67 -12.88
C PHE A 10 1.89 -5.59 -13.09
N ASP A 11 2.12 -6.76 -13.69
CA ASP A 11 1.08 -7.78 -13.88
C ASP A 11 0.66 -8.41 -12.55
N ALA A 12 1.62 -8.61 -11.63
CA ALA A 12 1.43 -9.21 -10.33
C ALA A 12 2.42 -8.63 -9.29
N LEU A 13 2.21 -8.99 -8.02
CA LEU A 13 3.05 -8.61 -6.87
C LEU A 13 3.87 -9.80 -6.34
N ASP A 14 4.29 -10.69 -7.24
CA ASP A 14 4.92 -11.95 -6.86
C ASP A 14 6.28 -11.75 -6.17
N VAL A 15 7.03 -10.71 -6.57
CA VAL A 15 8.31 -10.35 -5.95
C VAL A 15 8.09 -9.91 -4.51
N GLU A 16 7.12 -9.03 -4.26
CA GLU A 16 6.79 -8.56 -2.92
C GLU A 16 6.29 -9.72 -2.05
N LYS A 17 5.41 -10.58 -2.59
CA LYS A 17 4.89 -11.75 -1.86
C LYS A 17 6.02 -12.68 -1.45
N ALA A 18 6.91 -13.04 -2.39
CA ALA A 18 8.02 -13.93 -2.13
C ALA A 18 8.98 -13.41 -1.04
N ILE A 19 9.09 -12.08 -0.89
CA ILE A 19 9.94 -11.45 0.13
C ILE A 19 9.21 -11.31 1.48
N LEU A 20 7.95 -10.87 1.45
CA LEU A 20 7.24 -10.41 2.65
C LEU A 20 6.40 -11.51 3.31
N GLU A 21 5.81 -12.44 2.54
CA GLU A 21 5.00 -13.53 3.11
C GLU A 21 5.79 -14.45 4.05
N PRO A 22 7.06 -14.84 3.75
CA PRO A 22 7.89 -15.61 4.68
C PRO A 22 8.17 -14.89 6.01
N LEU A 23 8.02 -13.55 6.06
CA LEU A 23 8.17 -12.74 7.26
C LEU A 23 6.85 -12.59 8.04
N GLY A 24 5.78 -13.29 7.63
CA GLY A 24 4.44 -13.18 8.24
C GLY A 24 3.69 -11.92 7.86
N CYS A 25 4.09 -11.25 6.77
CA CYS A 25 3.33 -10.16 6.19
C CYS A 25 2.27 -10.66 5.23
N ARG A 26 1.13 -9.96 5.19
CA ARG A 26 0.09 -10.16 4.19
C ARG A 26 0.05 -8.94 3.29
N ILE A 27 0.09 -9.18 1.99
CA ILE A 27 -0.01 -8.12 0.99
C ILE A 27 -1.46 -7.96 0.56
N ASP A 28 -1.97 -6.73 0.59
CA ASP A 28 -3.27 -6.34 0.01
C ASP A 28 -2.97 -5.30 -1.08
N GLY A 29 -2.89 -5.77 -2.32
CA GLY A 29 -2.58 -4.93 -3.47
C GLY A 29 -3.82 -4.63 -4.28
N ARG A 30 -4.11 -3.34 -4.49
CA ARG A 30 -5.22 -2.86 -5.33
C ARG A 30 -4.70 -1.85 -6.35
N ARG A 31 -5.54 -1.49 -7.31
CA ARG A 31 -5.28 -0.39 -8.26
C ARG A 31 -6.33 0.69 -8.02
N CYS A 32 -6.23 1.34 -6.86
CA CYS A 32 -7.22 2.29 -6.39
C CYS A 32 -7.34 3.49 -7.35
N ARG A 33 -8.58 3.92 -7.62
CA ARG A 33 -8.90 5.03 -8.53
C ARG A 33 -9.60 6.19 -7.84
N SER A 34 -9.92 6.05 -6.56
CA SER A 34 -10.56 7.10 -5.77
C SER A 34 -9.95 7.25 -4.36
N PRO A 35 -10.12 8.41 -3.71
CA PRO A 35 -9.71 8.60 -2.32
C PRO A 35 -10.38 7.62 -1.34
N GLU A 36 -11.63 7.25 -1.59
CA GLU A 36 -12.39 6.31 -0.74
C GLU A 36 -11.78 4.90 -0.79
N GLU A 37 -11.44 4.43 -1.99
CA GLU A 37 -10.76 3.14 -2.18
C GLU A 37 -9.37 3.13 -1.51
N LEU A 38 -8.65 4.26 -1.54
CA LEU A 38 -7.38 4.40 -0.84
C LEU A 38 -7.58 4.33 0.67
N ILE A 39 -8.52 5.11 1.23
CA ILE A 39 -8.81 5.14 2.66
C ILE A 39 -9.20 3.74 3.16
N ASP A 40 -10.10 3.04 2.46
CA ASP A 40 -10.49 1.68 2.80
C ASP A 40 -9.28 0.73 2.87
N LEU A 41 -8.39 0.80 1.87
CA LEU A 41 -7.21 -0.05 1.80
C LEU A 41 -6.19 0.24 2.91
N VAL A 42 -5.91 1.52 3.19
CA VAL A 42 -4.78 1.94 4.04
C VAL A 42 -5.12 2.09 5.51
N THR A 43 -6.41 2.14 5.88
CA THR A 43 -6.87 2.44 7.25
C THR A 43 -6.23 1.53 8.30
N ASP A 44 -6.15 0.23 8.04
CA ASP A 44 -5.61 -0.81 8.94
C ASP A 44 -4.22 -1.33 8.51
N ALA A 45 -3.60 -0.72 7.50
CA ALA A 45 -2.30 -1.13 7.00
C ALA A 45 -1.17 -0.77 7.98
N ASP A 46 -0.22 -1.69 8.19
CA ASP A 46 1.00 -1.44 8.99
C ASP A 46 2.08 -0.73 8.15
N CYS A 47 2.09 -0.98 6.84
CA CYS A 47 2.92 -0.29 5.85
C CYS A 47 2.12 -0.02 4.57
N VAL A 48 2.44 1.07 3.88
CA VAL A 48 1.82 1.42 2.59
C VAL A 48 2.90 1.53 1.52
N VAL A 49 2.66 0.94 0.36
CA VAL A 49 3.48 1.09 -0.84
C VAL A 49 2.63 1.74 -1.93
N THR A 50 3.15 2.79 -2.56
CA THR A 50 2.47 3.55 -3.62
C THR A 50 3.36 3.70 -4.86
N GLN A 51 2.78 3.82 -6.05
CA GLN A 51 3.53 4.20 -7.25
C GLN A 51 3.15 5.61 -7.71
N PHE A 52 1.89 5.79 -8.04
CA PHE A 52 1.29 7.02 -8.57
C PHE A 52 0.02 7.45 -7.81
N ALA A 53 -0.58 6.59 -6.98
CA ALA A 53 -1.79 6.95 -6.25
C ALA A 53 -1.55 8.17 -5.34
N PRO A 54 -2.43 9.19 -5.39
CA PRO A 54 -2.24 10.42 -4.63
C PRO A 54 -2.56 10.20 -3.15
N LEU A 55 -1.51 10.04 -2.34
CA LEU A 55 -1.62 9.99 -0.88
C LEU A 55 -1.79 11.40 -0.29
N THR A 56 -2.98 11.97 -0.49
CA THR A 56 -3.34 13.30 0.04
C THR A 56 -3.36 13.31 1.57
N ALA A 57 -3.36 14.51 2.19
CA ALA A 57 -3.42 14.64 3.64
C ALA A 57 -4.58 13.87 4.31
N PRO A 58 -5.83 13.87 3.77
CA PRO A 58 -6.90 13.02 4.30
C PRO A 58 -6.61 11.52 4.24
N VAL A 59 -5.99 11.04 3.15
CA VAL A 59 -5.62 9.62 2.99
C VAL A 59 -4.57 9.24 4.04
N ILE A 60 -3.53 10.06 4.21
CA ILE A 60 -2.49 9.82 5.23
C ILE A 60 -3.09 9.87 6.64
N ALA A 61 -3.96 10.83 6.92
CA ALA A 61 -4.62 10.95 8.23
C ALA A 61 -5.52 9.74 8.57
N SER A 62 -5.99 8.99 7.57
CA SER A 62 -6.78 7.78 7.79
C SER A 62 -5.95 6.56 8.22
N MET A 63 -4.63 6.59 8.03
CA MET A 63 -3.73 5.47 8.32
C MET A 63 -3.54 5.30 9.84
N LYS A 64 -4.29 4.37 10.45
CA LYS A 64 -4.30 4.21 11.93
C LYS A 64 -3.07 3.49 12.47
N ARG A 65 -2.43 2.67 11.63
CA ARG A 65 -1.34 1.77 12.03
C ARG A 65 -0.04 1.98 11.27
N ALA A 66 -0.11 2.64 10.10
CA ALA A 66 1.02 2.72 9.21
C ALA A 66 2.24 3.33 9.90
N ARG A 67 3.38 2.65 9.79
CA ARG A 67 4.68 3.11 10.30
C ARG A 67 5.63 3.55 9.19
N ALA A 68 5.33 3.15 7.95
CA ALA A 68 6.11 3.51 6.78
C ALA A 68 5.20 3.68 5.56
N ILE A 69 5.56 4.65 4.72
CA ILE A 69 5.05 4.84 3.37
C ILE A 69 6.26 4.74 2.43
N VAL A 70 6.22 3.82 1.48
CA VAL A 70 7.29 3.58 0.51
C VAL A 70 6.75 3.87 -0.88
N ARG A 71 7.55 4.52 -1.71
CA ARG A 71 7.19 4.77 -3.11
C ARG A 71 7.98 3.85 -4.02
N TYR A 72 7.31 3.19 -4.96
CA TYR A 72 7.96 2.55 -6.09
C TYR A 72 8.57 3.61 -7.00
N GLY A 73 9.90 3.56 -7.15
CA GLY A 73 10.67 4.49 -7.97
C GLY A 73 11.34 5.59 -7.15
N VAL A 74 11.73 6.67 -7.84
CA VAL A 74 12.47 7.80 -7.25
C VAL A 74 11.50 8.98 -7.04
N GLY A 75 11.58 9.61 -5.87
CA GLY A 75 10.62 10.61 -5.42
C GLY A 75 11.01 11.32 -4.16
#